data_AF-S9P0V7-F1
#
_entry.id   AF-S9P0V7-F1
#
_cell.length_a   1.000
_cell.length_b   1.000
_cell.length_c   1.000
_cell.angle_alpha   90.00
_cell.angle_beta   90.00
_cell.angle_gamma   90.00
#
_symmetry.space_group_name_H-M   'P 1'
#
loop_
_entity.id
_entity.type
_entity.pdbx_description
1 polymer ?
#
loop_
_entity_poly.entity_id
_entity_poly.type
_entity_poly.pdbx_seq_one_letter_code
_entity_poly.pdbx_strand_id
1 'polypeptide(L)'
;MAYSAKKTAWLVGAAILCTSTVACDQAGQVVEPQAMDSMAQAAIVSSIAEGDYVIRSAMTNKCIDVDSASTADGAKVQQWECNSSAAQTFHLSPTSDGYWKIVNVNSGKALDIKDVSTAQNAVLHQWSYVGANNQQFRFIARGNNQFSFHPRHTDMAIDLYWGSADNGTLLVQYPYTGGANQHWTFDKIGGGGGGGPAGTVPVVVTNKCPFALNVVLSGVGDIPLEKDGAGNKIFRNLGTGGSYTYYAPGNYPSGRVSAYRTLPSPTSPRELEKAEFTLGPDGNGVQNIYYNLTYVDHVGLPMQISTVGNNGCNMAQCNKSYSALSSAIANACPDGLRYNMGGGTICLAPRSFCLDGEYASDPRRGSVCNRLDSEIARCASKYPGQCNPGTAKTPQVYACSAPFFDQSAKWCSAITRGMVDNPDSTNVAQYYNTGKPYNQYAKWVHDQCGAVYGFAYDDYPMAANQAGFYTCNGGRQLNVTFCPAG
;
A
#
# COMPACT_ATOMS: atom_id res chain seq x y z
N MET A 1 -46.98 -17.16 58.39
CA MET A 1 -47.62 -17.94 57.32
C MET A 1 -46.52 -18.65 56.56
N ALA A 2 -46.41 -19.95 56.77
CA ALA A 2 -45.50 -20.82 56.06
C ALA A 2 -46.17 -21.32 54.79
N TYR A 3 -45.46 -21.36 53.66
CA TYR A 3 -45.68 -22.41 52.67
C TYR A 3 -44.33 -22.90 52.17
N SER A 4 -44.13 -24.19 52.38
CA SER A 4 -42.99 -25.00 51.97
C SER A 4 -43.32 -25.63 50.62
N ALA A 5 -42.33 -25.74 49.73
CA ALA A 5 -42.21 -26.88 48.84
C ALA A 5 -40.73 -27.18 48.62
N LYS A 6 -40.33 -28.40 48.97
CA LYS A 6 -38.98 -28.95 48.88
C LYS A 6 -38.82 -29.85 47.65
N LYS A 7 -37.54 -30.13 47.36
CA LYS A 7 -36.93 -31.30 46.68
C LYS A 7 -36.72 -31.09 45.17
N THR A 8 -35.58 -31.44 44.56
CA THR A 8 -34.57 -32.46 44.91
C THR A 8 -33.26 -32.16 44.16
N ALA A 9 -32.11 -32.39 44.81
CA ALA A 9 -30.79 -32.43 44.17
C ALA A 9 -30.40 -33.88 43.84
N TRP A 10 -29.64 -34.08 42.77
CA TRP A 10 -28.79 -35.25 42.55
C TRP A 10 -27.37 -34.79 42.20
N LEU A 11 -26.41 -35.28 42.99
CA LEU A 11 -24.97 -35.19 42.80
C LEU A 11 -24.51 -36.06 41.62
N VAL A 12 -23.44 -35.66 40.92
CA VAL A 12 -22.17 -36.43 40.84
C VAL A 12 -21.04 -35.42 40.58
N GLY A 13 -20.00 -35.44 41.43
CA GLY A 13 -18.78 -34.65 41.25
C GLY A 13 -17.64 -35.43 40.60
N ALA A 14 -16.57 -34.73 40.25
CA ALA A 14 -15.21 -35.26 40.23
C ALA A 14 -14.23 -34.10 40.37
N ALA A 15 -13.36 -34.22 41.38
CA ALA A 15 -12.36 -33.25 41.79
C ALA A 15 -11.10 -33.31 40.91
N ILE A 16 -10.40 -32.19 40.78
CA ILE A 16 -8.98 -32.16 40.39
C ILE A 16 -8.23 -31.31 41.41
N LEU A 17 -7.28 -31.95 42.09
CA LEU A 17 -6.25 -31.34 42.92
C LEU A 17 -5.23 -30.62 42.01
N CYS A 18 -5.02 -29.33 42.23
CA CYS A 18 -3.82 -28.63 41.78
C CYS A 18 -3.08 -28.09 43.00
N THR A 19 -1.89 -28.61 43.26
CA THR A 19 -0.91 -27.98 44.14
C THR A 19 -0.04 -27.05 43.31
N SER A 20 -0.10 -25.74 43.57
CA SER A 20 0.92 -24.80 43.13
C SER A 20 1.33 -23.90 44.28
N THR A 21 2.62 -23.89 44.57
CA THR A 21 3.29 -23.00 45.52
C THR A 21 3.14 -21.54 45.08
N VAL A 22 2.60 -20.70 45.98
CA VAL A 22 2.47 -19.25 45.81
C VAL A 22 3.73 -18.57 46.36
N ALA A 23 4.32 -17.68 45.57
CA ALA A 23 5.16 -16.59 46.08
C ALA A 23 4.39 -15.28 45.86
N CYS A 24 4.10 -14.57 46.95
CA CYS A 24 3.47 -13.25 46.94
C CYS A 24 4.51 -12.16 46.65
N ASP A 25 4.09 -11.13 45.91
CA ASP A 25 4.48 -9.75 46.25
C ASP A 25 3.26 -8.83 46.13
N GLN A 26 3.16 -7.87 47.06
CA GLN A 26 2.00 -7.03 47.30
C GLN A 26 2.05 -5.72 46.52
N ALA A 27 1.03 -5.46 45.71
CA ALA A 27 0.38 -4.14 45.60
C ALA A 27 -0.94 -4.32 44.84
N GLY A 28 -2.05 -4.08 45.54
CA GLY A 28 -3.39 -4.46 45.10
C GLY A 28 -3.91 -3.67 43.90
N GLN A 29 -4.50 -4.42 42.96
CA GLN A 29 -5.74 -4.03 42.28
C GLN A 29 -6.65 -5.26 42.16
N VAL A 30 -7.93 -5.06 42.50
CA VAL A 30 -8.99 -6.05 42.34
C VAL A 30 -9.34 -6.08 40.85
N VAL A 31 -9.00 -7.16 40.16
CA VAL A 31 -9.50 -7.38 38.79
C VAL A 31 -10.73 -8.27 38.90
N GLU A 32 -11.88 -7.68 38.58
CA GLU A 32 -13.18 -8.35 38.48
C GLU A 32 -13.10 -9.46 37.41
N PRO A 33 -13.58 -10.69 37.65
CA PRO A 33 -13.55 -11.74 36.64
C PRO A 33 -14.58 -11.40 35.55
N GLN A 34 -14.12 -10.92 34.41
CA GLN A 34 -14.97 -10.76 33.23
C GLN A 34 -15.45 -12.13 32.76
N ALA A 35 -16.77 -12.29 32.75
CA ALA A 35 -17.47 -13.43 32.18
C ALA A 35 -17.01 -13.65 30.73
N MET A 36 -16.64 -14.89 30.41
CA MET A 36 -16.45 -15.31 29.03
C MET A 36 -17.81 -15.41 28.36
N ASP A 37 -18.24 -14.33 27.73
CA ASP A 37 -19.33 -14.37 26.76
C ASP A 37 -18.77 -14.89 25.43
N SER A 38 -19.28 -16.05 25.03
CA SER A 38 -18.89 -16.76 23.83
C SER A 38 -19.44 -16.05 22.59
N MET A 39 -18.56 -15.39 21.83
CA MET A 39 -18.89 -14.88 20.49
C MET A 39 -17.79 -15.22 19.49
N ALA A 40 -18.17 -16.08 18.52
CA ALA A 40 -17.62 -16.27 17.17
C ALA A 40 -16.09 -16.41 17.01
N GLN A 41 -15.59 -17.64 17.12
CA GLN A 41 -14.29 -18.01 16.55
C GLN A 41 -14.46 -18.39 15.06
N ALA A 42 -13.99 -17.51 14.19
CA ALA A 42 -13.27 -17.87 12.97
C ALA A 42 -12.37 -16.70 12.57
N ALA A 43 -11.26 -16.51 13.31
CA ALA A 43 -10.14 -15.73 12.81
C ALA A 43 -9.55 -16.47 11.58
N ILE A 44 -9.83 -15.98 10.38
CA ILE A 44 -9.11 -16.34 9.16
C ILE A 44 -8.88 -15.05 8.37
N VAL A 45 -7.63 -14.56 8.35
CA VAL A 45 -6.82 -14.21 7.16
C VAL A 45 -5.44 -13.81 7.70
N SER A 46 -4.40 -14.57 7.36
CA SER A 46 -3.02 -14.08 7.45
C SER A 46 -2.29 -14.46 6.16
N SER A 47 -1.74 -13.44 5.49
CA SER A 47 -0.82 -13.40 4.33
C SER A 47 -1.23 -13.89 2.92
N ILE A 48 -2.44 -14.41 2.66
CA ILE A 48 -2.93 -14.61 1.27
C ILE A 48 -3.81 -13.45 0.81
N ALA A 49 -3.49 -12.87 -0.35
CA ALA A 49 -4.22 -11.78 -1.00
C ALA A 49 -4.58 -12.20 -2.43
N GLU A 50 -5.42 -11.42 -3.12
CA GLU A 50 -5.69 -11.65 -4.54
C GLU A 50 -4.43 -11.43 -5.39
N GLY A 51 -4.30 -12.23 -6.45
CA GLY A 51 -3.22 -12.17 -7.43
C GLY A 51 -2.72 -13.55 -7.87
N ASP A 52 -1.60 -13.56 -8.59
CA ASP A 52 -0.99 -14.78 -9.10
C ASP A 52 0.02 -15.36 -8.13
N TYR A 53 -0.02 -16.68 -7.99
CA TYR A 53 0.78 -17.44 -7.07
C TYR A 53 1.38 -18.66 -7.74
N VAL A 54 2.56 -19.03 -7.26
CA VAL A 54 3.04 -20.41 -7.34
C VAL A 54 2.71 -21.08 -6.00
N ILE A 55 2.03 -22.23 -6.05
CA ILE A 55 1.68 -23.00 -4.85
C ILE A 55 2.67 -24.14 -4.72
N ARG A 56 3.43 -24.20 -3.62
CA ARG A 56 4.45 -25.24 -3.40
C ARG A 56 4.12 -26.12 -2.21
N SER A 57 4.44 -27.39 -2.32
CA SER A 57 4.44 -28.31 -1.18
C SER A 57 5.53 -27.88 -0.19
N ALA A 58 5.15 -27.65 1.07
CA ALA A 58 6.12 -27.34 2.13
C ALA A 58 7.00 -28.55 2.48
N MET A 59 6.59 -29.76 2.08
CA MET A 59 7.34 -31.01 2.29
C MET A 59 8.42 -31.23 1.23
N THR A 60 8.12 -30.93 -0.04
CA THR A 60 8.98 -31.30 -1.18
C THR A 60 9.58 -30.09 -1.90
N ASN A 61 9.10 -28.87 -1.62
CA ASN A 61 9.35 -27.64 -2.37
C ASN A 61 8.95 -27.68 -3.87
N LYS A 62 8.22 -28.72 -4.29
CA LYS A 62 7.69 -28.87 -5.65
C LYS A 62 6.37 -28.13 -5.81
N CYS A 63 6.05 -27.78 -7.06
CA CYS A 63 4.92 -26.94 -7.41
C CYS A 63 3.66 -27.77 -7.69
N ILE A 64 2.49 -27.24 -7.35
CA ILE A 64 1.22 -27.71 -7.92
C ILE A 64 1.24 -27.39 -9.42
N ASP A 65 0.83 -28.37 -10.24
CA ASP A 65 1.02 -28.40 -11.68
C ASP A 65 -0.23 -29.00 -12.36
N VAL A 66 -0.70 -28.37 -13.44
CA VAL A 66 -1.69 -28.97 -14.34
C VAL A 66 -0.96 -29.85 -15.35
N ASP A 67 -1.28 -31.15 -15.34
CA ASP A 67 -0.53 -32.14 -16.12
C ASP A 67 -0.42 -31.78 -17.61
N SER A 68 0.81 -31.80 -18.10
CA SER A 68 1.17 -31.50 -19.49
C SER A 68 0.64 -30.13 -19.98
N ALA A 69 0.44 -29.17 -19.07
CA ALA A 69 -0.17 -27.87 -19.36
C ALA A 69 -1.53 -27.95 -20.07
N SER A 70 -2.28 -29.05 -19.83
CA SER A 70 -3.56 -29.27 -20.47
C SER A 70 -4.54 -28.14 -20.17
N THR A 71 -5.34 -27.77 -21.17
CA THR A 71 -6.45 -26.82 -21.02
C THR A 71 -7.81 -27.51 -21.00
N ALA A 72 -7.85 -28.84 -20.94
CA ALA A 72 -9.09 -29.62 -20.92
C ALA A 72 -9.69 -29.71 -19.51
N ASP A 73 -11.02 -29.76 -19.45
CA ASP A 73 -11.74 -30.16 -18.23
C ASP A 73 -11.37 -31.60 -17.84
N GLY A 74 -11.19 -31.85 -16.54
CA GLY A 74 -10.78 -33.14 -16.02
C GLY A 74 -9.28 -33.41 -16.07
N ALA A 75 -8.46 -32.46 -16.53
CA ALA A 75 -7.01 -32.62 -16.46
C ALA A 75 -6.56 -32.70 -15.00
N LYS A 76 -5.76 -33.72 -14.70
CA LYS A 76 -5.31 -34.01 -13.34
C LYS A 76 -4.39 -32.88 -12.83
N VAL A 77 -4.49 -32.58 -11.54
CA VAL A 77 -3.58 -31.68 -10.84
C VAL A 77 -2.59 -32.55 -10.06
N GLN A 78 -1.31 -32.29 -10.25
CA GLN A 78 -0.20 -33.09 -9.73
C GLN A 78 0.85 -32.21 -9.08
N GLN A 79 1.82 -32.79 -8.39
CA GLN A 79 3.08 -32.09 -8.12
C GLN A 79 4.06 -32.30 -9.27
N TRP A 80 4.87 -31.29 -9.54
CA TRP A 80 6.00 -31.39 -10.47
C TRP A 80 7.13 -30.46 -10.03
N GLU A 81 8.33 -30.72 -10.54
CA GLU A 81 9.44 -29.76 -10.40
C GLU A 81 9.00 -28.37 -10.85
N CYS A 82 9.32 -27.36 -10.05
CA CYS A 82 8.98 -25.98 -10.39
C CYS A 82 9.72 -25.55 -11.66
N ASN A 83 8.97 -25.22 -12.72
CA ASN A 83 9.51 -24.95 -14.06
C ASN A 83 9.07 -23.60 -14.64
N SER A 84 8.43 -22.75 -13.82
CA SER A 84 7.97 -21.40 -14.19
C SER A 84 6.97 -21.35 -15.34
N SER A 85 6.38 -22.48 -15.74
CA SER A 85 5.34 -22.51 -16.77
C SER A 85 4.01 -21.98 -16.23
N ALA A 86 3.14 -21.54 -17.14
CA ALA A 86 1.79 -21.12 -16.78
C ALA A 86 0.91 -22.29 -16.26
N ALA A 87 1.34 -23.55 -16.44
CA ALA A 87 0.71 -24.73 -15.83
C ALA A 87 0.86 -24.77 -14.30
N GLN A 88 1.81 -24.00 -13.75
CA GLN A 88 2.12 -23.92 -12.31
C GLN A 88 1.78 -22.55 -11.70
N THR A 89 1.15 -21.67 -12.48
CA THR A 89 0.76 -20.33 -12.06
C THR A 89 -0.75 -20.29 -11.85
N PHE A 90 -1.18 -19.83 -10.68
CA PHE A 90 -2.59 -19.79 -10.31
C PHE A 90 -3.00 -18.41 -9.82
N HIS A 91 -4.09 -17.90 -10.39
CA HIS A 91 -4.77 -16.70 -9.93
C HIS A 91 -5.72 -17.04 -8.78
N LEU A 92 -5.49 -16.44 -7.61
CA LEU A 92 -6.34 -16.57 -6.43
C LEU A 92 -7.25 -15.34 -6.35
N SER A 93 -8.57 -15.57 -6.32
CA SER A 93 -9.55 -14.49 -6.11
C SER A 93 -10.53 -14.87 -5.01
N PRO A 94 -10.95 -13.91 -4.16
CA PRO A 94 -11.95 -14.18 -3.14
C PRO A 94 -13.32 -14.49 -3.78
N THR A 95 -14.12 -15.26 -3.04
CA THR A 95 -15.53 -15.53 -3.33
C THR A 95 -16.38 -14.98 -2.17
N SER A 96 -17.31 -15.74 -1.60
CA SER A 96 -18.04 -15.35 -0.38
C SER A 96 -17.50 -16.08 0.86
N ASP A 97 -17.81 -15.55 2.04
CA ASP A 97 -17.65 -16.23 3.34
C ASP A 97 -16.23 -16.72 3.65
N GLY A 98 -15.22 -15.99 3.18
CA GLY A 98 -13.80 -16.31 3.41
C GLY A 98 -13.22 -17.41 2.50
N TYR A 99 -13.98 -17.84 1.50
CA TYR A 99 -13.53 -18.80 0.49
C TYR A 99 -12.97 -18.11 -0.76
N TRP A 100 -12.19 -18.85 -1.54
CA TRP A 100 -11.44 -18.37 -2.69
C TRP A 100 -11.55 -19.36 -3.84
N LYS A 101 -11.53 -18.85 -5.07
CA LYS A 101 -11.29 -19.66 -6.26
C LYS A 101 -9.80 -19.62 -6.60
N ILE A 102 -9.27 -20.75 -7.07
CA ILE A 102 -7.88 -20.90 -7.49
C ILE A 102 -7.92 -21.30 -8.97
N VAL A 103 -7.55 -20.39 -9.86
CA VAL A 103 -7.69 -20.56 -11.31
C VAL A 103 -6.32 -20.69 -11.95
N ASN A 104 -6.07 -21.75 -12.71
CA ASN A 104 -4.83 -21.88 -13.45
C ASN A 104 -4.74 -20.81 -14.56
N VAL A 105 -3.62 -20.09 -14.64
CA VAL A 105 -3.45 -18.97 -15.59
C VAL A 105 -3.35 -19.43 -17.04
N ASN A 106 -2.83 -20.64 -17.30
CA ASN A 106 -2.76 -21.20 -18.66
C ASN A 106 -4.14 -21.59 -19.21
N SER A 107 -4.96 -22.29 -18.42
CA SER A 107 -6.23 -22.85 -18.88
C SER A 107 -7.45 -21.98 -18.60
N GLY A 108 -7.37 -21.05 -17.64
CA GLY A 108 -8.51 -20.31 -17.12
C GLY A 108 -9.49 -21.17 -16.32
N LYS A 109 -9.11 -22.41 -15.95
CA LYS A 109 -9.95 -23.37 -15.21
C LYS A 109 -9.62 -23.37 -13.73
N ALA A 110 -10.62 -23.63 -12.89
CA ALA A 110 -10.46 -23.67 -11.46
C ALA A 110 -9.97 -25.03 -10.99
N LEU A 111 -9.21 -25.04 -9.88
CA LEU A 111 -9.04 -26.24 -9.07
C LEU A 111 -10.42 -26.72 -8.58
N ASP A 112 -10.67 -28.02 -8.71
CA ASP A 112 -11.98 -28.63 -8.52
C ASP A 112 -11.81 -30.04 -7.91
N ILE A 113 -12.63 -30.41 -6.93
CA ILE A 113 -12.69 -31.79 -6.46
C ILE A 113 -13.60 -32.60 -7.39
N LYS A 114 -12.99 -33.60 -8.04
CA LYS A 114 -13.62 -34.41 -9.08
C LYS A 114 -14.95 -35.01 -8.62
N ASP A 115 -15.93 -34.94 -9.52
CA ASP A 115 -17.30 -35.43 -9.35
C ASP A 115 -18.04 -34.87 -8.12
N VAL A 116 -17.61 -33.72 -7.58
CA VAL A 116 -18.14 -33.13 -6.33
C VAL A 116 -18.04 -34.13 -5.15
N SER A 117 -17.10 -35.07 -5.23
CA SER A 117 -17.01 -36.17 -4.28
C SER A 117 -16.71 -35.66 -2.86
N THR A 118 -17.34 -36.27 -1.87
CA THR A 118 -17.04 -36.07 -0.44
C THR A 118 -16.17 -37.18 0.14
N ALA A 119 -15.78 -38.16 -0.68
CA ALA A 119 -14.93 -39.25 -0.25
C ALA A 119 -13.49 -38.80 0.00
N GLN A 120 -12.83 -39.47 0.95
CA GLN A 120 -11.39 -39.36 1.11
C GLN A 120 -10.68 -39.82 -0.17
N ASN A 121 -9.53 -39.22 -0.47
CA ASN A 121 -8.73 -39.49 -1.67
C ASN A 121 -9.43 -39.12 -2.98
N ALA A 122 -10.51 -38.34 -2.96
CA ALA A 122 -11.06 -37.76 -4.18
C ALA A 122 -10.04 -36.81 -4.81
N VAL A 123 -9.82 -36.96 -6.12
CA VAL A 123 -8.75 -36.28 -6.86
C VAL A 123 -9.09 -34.81 -7.08
N LEU A 124 -8.08 -33.96 -6.94
CA LEU A 124 -8.08 -32.59 -7.40
C LEU A 124 -7.77 -32.58 -8.91
N HIS A 125 -8.66 -32.02 -9.70
CA HIS A 125 -8.47 -31.79 -11.14
C HIS A 125 -8.73 -30.31 -11.46
N GLN A 126 -8.60 -29.93 -12.72
CA GLN A 126 -9.14 -28.64 -13.17
C GLN A 126 -10.49 -28.82 -13.86
N TRP A 127 -11.38 -27.85 -13.66
CA TRP A 127 -12.66 -27.78 -14.35
C TRP A 127 -13.09 -26.33 -14.60
N SER A 128 -13.93 -26.13 -15.61
CA SER A 128 -14.58 -24.85 -15.88
C SER A 128 -15.24 -24.31 -14.61
N TYR A 129 -14.92 -23.07 -14.22
CA TYR A 129 -15.47 -22.50 -12.99
C TYR A 129 -16.97 -22.22 -13.14
N VAL A 130 -17.79 -22.91 -12.37
CA VAL A 130 -19.25 -22.75 -12.32
C VAL A 130 -19.74 -22.23 -10.97
N GLY A 131 -18.82 -21.91 -10.06
CA GLY A 131 -19.14 -21.38 -8.74
C GLY A 131 -19.61 -22.45 -7.73
N ALA A 132 -19.43 -23.73 -8.03
CA ALA A 132 -19.80 -24.81 -7.12
C ALA A 132 -18.87 -24.88 -5.89
N ASN A 133 -19.37 -25.41 -4.77
CA ASN A 133 -18.62 -25.46 -3.51
C ASN A 133 -17.33 -26.32 -3.60
N ASN A 134 -17.29 -27.31 -4.49
CA ASN A 134 -16.07 -28.11 -4.74
C ASN A 134 -14.96 -27.36 -5.51
N GLN A 135 -15.22 -26.10 -5.92
CA GLN A 135 -14.29 -25.20 -6.61
C GLN A 135 -13.85 -24.01 -5.75
N GLN A 136 -14.23 -24.01 -4.47
CA GLN A 136 -13.99 -22.91 -3.55
C GLN A 136 -13.21 -23.43 -2.34
N PHE A 137 -12.18 -22.70 -1.92
CA PHE A 137 -11.23 -23.15 -0.90
C PHE A 137 -11.04 -22.08 0.17
N ARG A 138 -10.92 -22.49 1.43
CA ARG A 138 -10.46 -21.60 2.51
C ARG A 138 -9.02 -21.93 2.87
N PHE A 139 -8.27 -20.90 3.25
CA PHE A 139 -6.87 -21.04 3.68
C PHE A 139 -6.79 -20.98 5.21
N ILE A 140 -6.03 -21.89 5.82
CA ILE A 140 -5.77 -21.88 7.25
C ILE A 140 -4.27 -21.78 7.47
N ALA A 141 -3.84 -20.71 8.13
CA ALA A 141 -2.43 -20.48 8.43
C ALA A 141 -1.91 -21.49 9.46
N ARG A 142 -0.72 -22.03 9.21
CA ARG A 142 -0.04 -23.05 10.04
C ARG A 142 1.28 -22.55 10.65
N GLY A 143 1.61 -21.27 10.46
CA GLY A 143 2.88 -20.68 10.88
C GLY A 143 3.98 -20.81 9.81
N ASN A 144 5.10 -20.09 9.97
CA ASN A 144 6.26 -20.15 9.04
C ASN A 144 5.90 -19.94 7.55
N ASN A 145 4.91 -19.09 7.26
CA ASN A 145 4.37 -18.86 5.91
C ASN A 145 3.80 -20.13 5.23
N GLN A 146 3.37 -21.12 6.02
CA GLN A 146 2.72 -22.34 5.55
C GLN A 146 1.22 -22.30 5.80
N PHE A 147 0.48 -22.96 4.92
CA PHE A 147 -0.97 -23.02 4.88
C PHE A 147 -1.44 -24.45 4.65
N SER A 148 -2.57 -24.81 5.21
CA SER A 148 -3.43 -25.83 4.60
C SER A 148 -4.56 -25.12 3.87
N PHE A 149 -5.09 -25.73 2.80
CA PHE A 149 -6.26 -25.20 2.10
C PHE A 149 -7.32 -26.27 1.92
N HIS A 150 -8.58 -25.86 2.04
CA HIS A 150 -9.68 -26.76 2.34
C HIS A 150 -10.87 -26.49 1.40
N PRO A 151 -11.37 -27.49 0.64
CA PRO A 151 -12.56 -27.32 -0.20
C PRO A 151 -13.79 -26.96 0.65
N ARG A 152 -14.65 -26.09 0.13
CA ARG A 152 -15.82 -25.56 0.85
C ARG A 152 -16.83 -26.63 1.21
N HIS A 153 -17.01 -27.65 0.37
CA HIS A 153 -18.04 -28.67 0.57
C HIS A 153 -17.68 -29.75 1.58
N THR A 154 -16.39 -29.98 1.86
CA THR A 154 -15.94 -31.05 2.76
C THR A 154 -15.12 -30.58 3.94
N ASP A 155 -14.48 -29.43 3.83
CA ASP A 155 -13.50 -28.92 4.79
C ASP A 155 -12.31 -29.86 5.07
N MET A 156 -12.13 -30.90 4.24
CA MET A 156 -10.91 -31.69 4.21
C MET A 156 -9.72 -30.85 3.74
N ALA A 157 -8.49 -31.30 3.95
CA ALA A 157 -7.31 -30.61 3.44
C ALA A 157 -6.96 -31.13 2.04
N ILE A 158 -6.39 -30.26 1.20
CA ILE A 158 -5.65 -30.71 0.03
C ILE A 158 -4.34 -31.36 0.48
N ASP A 159 -4.15 -32.57 0.00
CA ASP A 159 -3.18 -33.56 0.46
C ASP A 159 -2.37 -34.08 -0.73
N LEU A 160 -1.05 -34.10 -0.61
CA LEU A 160 -0.16 -34.76 -1.55
C LEU A 160 -0.23 -36.27 -1.32
N TYR A 161 -0.76 -37.01 -2.30
CA TYR A 161 -1.13 -38.42 -2.14
C TYR A 161 0.02 -39.27 -1.59
N TRP A 162 -0.20 -39.87 -0.40
CA TRP A 162 0.79 -40.63 0.38
C TRP A 162 2.08 -39.89 0.76
N GLY A 163 2.14 -38.57 0.58
CA GLY A 163 3.35 -37.77 0.77
C GLY A 163 4.50 -38.18 -0.16
N SER A 164 4.22 -38.84 -1.29
CA SER A 164 5.26 -39.20 -2.26
C SER A 164 5.89 -37.94 -2.85
N ALA A 165 7.23 -37.92 -3.01
CA ALA A 165 7.98 -36.81 -3.60
C ALA A 165 8.16 -36.92 -5.14
N ASP A 166 7.59 -37.96 -5.76
CA ASP A 166 7.74 -38.20 -7.19
C ASP A 166 6.98 -37.16 -8.03
N ASN A 167 7.55 -36.82 -9.20
CA ASN A 167 6.83 -36.02 -10.17
C ASN A 167 5.62 -36.79 -10.70
N GLY A 168 4.49 -36.09 -10.82
CA GLY A 168 3.23 -36.70 -11.24
C GLY A 168 2.38 -37.27 -10.10
N THR A 169 2.86 -37.22 -8.85
CA THR A 169 2.02 -37.55 -7.69
C THR A 169 0.81 -36.62 -7.64
N LEU A 170 -0.38 -37.21 -7.53
CA LEU A 170 -1.66 -36.49 -7.54
C LEU A 170 -1.91 -35.73 -6.24
N LEU A 171 -2.73 -34.70 -6.34
CA LEU A 171 -3.33 -34.04 -5.18
C LEU A 171 -4.74 -34.58 -4.97
N VAL A 172 -5.09 -34.81 -3.70
CA VAL A 172 -6.40 -35.32 -3.29
C VAL A 172 -6.95 -34.52 -2.13
N GLN A 173 -8.23 -34.67 -1.81
CA GLN A 173 -8.75 -34.24 -0.50
C GLN A 173 -8.62 -35.38 0.53
N TYR A 174 -8.21 -35.05 1.75
CA TYR A 174 -8.11 -36.00 2.86
C TYR A 174 -8.38 -35.29 4.20
N PRO A 175 -8.89 -35.97 5.25
CA PRO A 175 -9.04 -35.36 6.57
C PRO A 175 -7.74 -34.69 7.03
N TYR A 176 -7.85 -33.48 7.59
CA TYR A 176 -6.67 -32.77 8.06
C TYR A 176 -6.05 -33.52 9.25
N THR A 177 -4.81 -33.99 9.07
CA THR A 177 -4.04 -34.71 10.09
C THR A 177 -2.91 -33.86 10.67
N GLY A 178 -2.62 -32.71 10.06
CA GLY A 178 -1.44 -31.89 10.38
C GLY A 178 -0.13 -32.44 9.80
N GLY A 179 -0.21 -33.45 8.92
CA GLY A 179 0.94 -34.00 8.21
C GLY A 179 1.57 -32.98 7.24
N ALA A 180 2.88 -33.07 7.05
CA ALA A 180 3.63 -32.17 6.16
C ALA A 180 3.15 -32.20 4.70
N ASN A 181 2.58 -33.33 4.26
CA ASN A 181 1.96 -33.50 2.94
C ASN A 181 0.65 -32.70 2.76
N GLN A 182 0.17 -32.00 3.79
CA GLN A 182 -1.01 -31.12 3.76
C GLN A 182 -0.65 -29.64 3.94
N HIS A 183 0.65 -29.31 3.91
CA HIS A 183 1.17 -27.96 4.11
C HIS A 183 1.74 -27.40 2.80
N TRP A 184 1.38 -26.15 2.53
CA TRP A 184 1.64 -25.46 1.27
C TRP A 184 2.19 -24.06 1.53
N THR A 185 3.14 -23.61 0.73
CA THR A 185 3.45 -22.18 0.62
C THR A 185 2.75 -21.60 -0.59
N PHE A 186 2.29 -20.38 -0.47
CA PHE A 186 1.69 -19.61 -1.54
C PHE A 186 2.63 -18.46 -1.85
N ASP A 187 3.50 -18.69 -2.82
CA ASP A 187 4.55 -17.76 -3.20
C ASP A 187 3.96 -16.80 -4.23
N LYS A 188 3.57 -15.62 -3.75
CA LYS A 188 3.04 -14.56 -4.61
C LYS A 188 4.08 -14.22 -5.67
N ILE A 189 3.68 -14.26 -6.94
CA ILE A 189 4.58 -13.89 -8.03
C ILE A 189 4.78 -12.37 -7.96
N GLY A 190 5.96 -11.96 -7.51
CA GLY A 190 6.36 -10.56 -7.37
C GLY A 190 6.79 -9.95 -8.70
N GLY A 191 6.03 -8.94 -9.16
CA GLY A 191 6.48 -7.83 -10.01
C GLY A 191 7.32 -8.16 -11.24
N GLY A 192 6.69 -8.59 -12.33
CA GLY A 192 7.35 -8.76 -13.62
C GLY A 192 6.37 -8.99 -14.76
N GLY A 193 5.70 -7.93 -15.24
CA GLY A 193 5.18 -7.83 -16.61
C GLY A 193 4.32 -9.00 -17.14
N GLY A 194 3.23 -9.33 -16.46
CA GLY A 194 2.12 -10.12 -17.01
C GLY A 194 0.83 -9.49 -16.48
N GLY A 195 -0.02 -9.00 -17.38
CA GLY A 195 -1.07 -8.02 -17.07
C GLY A 195 -1.96 -8.41 -15.89
N GLY A 196 -2.24 -7.45 -15.02
CA GLY A 196 -3.49 -7.45 -14.28
C GLY A 196 -4.71 -7.54 -15.21
N PRO A 197 -5.95 -7.44 -14.70
CA PRO A 197 -7.13 -7.39 -15.55
C PRO A 197 -6.91 -6.49 -16.77
N ALA A 198 -7.31 -6.95 -17.95
CA ALA A 198 -7.04 -6.23 -19.19
C ALA A 198 -7.48 -4.76 -19.07
N GLY A 199 -6.61 -3.84 -19.50
CA GLY A 199 -6.85 -2.41 -19.36
C GLY A 199 -6.50 -1.82 -17.98
N THR A 200 -5.76 -2.53 -17.13
CA THR A 200 -5.23 -2.01 -15.86
C THR A 200 -3.71 -1.88 -15.86
N VAL A 201 -3.19 -0.98 -15.03
CA VAL A 201 -1.78 -0.87 -14.68
C VAL A 201 -1.65 -1.18 -13.18
N PRO A 202 -0.91 -2.24 -12.80
CA PRO A 202 -0.64 -2.55 -11.40
C PRO A 202 0.11 -1.42 -10.69
N VAL A 203 -0.39 -1.03 -9.52
CA VAL A 203 0.24 -0.10 -8.57
C VAL A 203 0.57 -0.88 -7.31
N VAL A 204 1.84 -1.28 -7.18
CA VAL A 204 2.35 -2.04 -6.03
C VAL A 204 2.74 -1.07 -4.93
N VAL A 205 2.12 -1.20 -3.77
CA VAL A 205 2.40 -0.38 -2.59
C VAL A 205 3.11 -1.23 -1.55
N THR A 206 4.30 -0.82 -1.14
CA THR A 206 5.13 -1.52 -0.16
C THR A 206 5.36 -0.65 1.07
N ASN A 207 5.16 -1.21 2.26
CA ASN A 207 5.51 -0.58 3.51
C ASN A 207 6.85 -1.12 4.02
N LYS A 208 7.88 -0.28 4.10
CA LYS A 208 9.16 -0.60 4.76
C LYS A 208 9.36 0.18 6.07
N CYS A 209 8.35 0.92 6.51
CA CYS A 209 8.42 1.66 7.78
C CYS A 209 8.49 0.67 8.96
N PRO A 210 9.06 1.07 10.11
CA PRO A 210 9.14 0.21 11.29
C PRO A 210 7.79 0.03 12.02
N PHE A 211 6.68 0.37 11.37
CA PHE A 211 5.32 0.28 11.88
C PHE A 211 4.35 0.04 10.73
N ALA A 212 3.14 -0.43 11.07
CA ALA A 212 2.09 -0.65 10.10
C ALA A 212 1.57 0.66 9.48
N LEU A 213 1.23 0.62 8.20
CA LEU A 213 0.58 1.70 7.47
C LEU A 213 -0.77 1.22 6.94
N ASN A 214 -1.79 2.07 7.07
CA ASN A 214 -3.05 1.92 6.36
C ASN A 214 -2.93 2.69 5.05
N VAL A 215 -2.98 2.00 3.92
CA VAL A 215 -2.84 2.62 2.59
C VAL A 215 -4.16 2.56 1.84
N VAL A 216 -4.40 3.56 1.00
CA VAL A 216 -5.55 3.61 0.10
C VAL A 216 -5.13 4.23 -1.22
N LEU A 217 -5.68 3.72 -2.33
CA LEU A 217 -5.54 4.33 -3.64
C LEU A 217 -6.84 5.06 -4.00
N SER A 218 -6.72 6.35 -4.30
CA SER A 218 -7.81 7.26 -4.67
C SER A 218 -7.53 7.97 -5.98
N GLY A 219 -8.58 8.49 -6.61
CA GLY A 219 -8.55 9.23 -7.86
C GLY A 219 -8.90 10.71 -7.66
N VAL A 220 -9.22 11.40 -8.75
CA VAL A 220 -9.74 12.78 -8.72
C VAL A 220 -10.92 12.90 -7.76
N GLY A 221 -10.93 13.95 -6.94
CA GLY A 221 -11.99 14.16 -5.95
C GLY A 221 -11.94 13.19 -4.76
N ASP A 222 -10.80 12.52 -4.55
CA ASP A 222 -10.59 11.58 -3.45
C ASP A 222 -11.54 10.36 -3.49
N ILE A 223 -11.94 9.99 -4.71
CA ILE A 223 -12.78 8.82 -4.98
C ILE A 223 -11.92 7.56 -4.82
N PRO A 224 -12.22 6.63 -3.90
CA PRO A 224 -11.41 5.43 -3.71
C PRO A 224 -11.57 4.47 -4.89
N LEU A 225 -10.47 3.80 -5.25
CA LEU A 225 -10.48 2.74 -6.26
C LEU A 225 -11.20 1.50 -5.76
N GLU A 226 -10.99 1.12 -4.50
CA GLU A 226 -11.62 -0.03 -3.85
C GLU A 226 -12.60 0.43 -2.77
N LYS A 227 -13.80 -0.17 -2.76
CA LYS A 227 -14.88 0.15 -1.82
C LYS A 227 -15.45 -1.11 -1.17
N ASP A 228 -15.90 -0.99 0.07
CA ASP A 228 -16.65 -2.06 0.74
C ASP A 228 -18.11 -2.14 0.20
N GLY A 229 -18.89 -3.09 0.71
CA GLY A 229 -20.30 -3.26 0.31
C GLY A 229 -21.21 -2.07 0.65
N ALA A 230 -20.76 -1.15 1.50
CA ALA A 230 -21.45 0.09 1.84
C ALA A 230 -20.92 1.32 1.08
N GLY A 231 -19.92 1.13 0.20
CA GLY A 231 -19.32 2.19 -0.61
C GLY A 231 -18.20 2.98 0.10
N ASN A 232 -17.79 2.58 1.30
CA ASN A 232 -16.71 3.25 2.04
C ASN A 232 -15.34 2.90 1.47
N LYS A 233 -14.35 3.76 1.70
CA LYS A 233 -12.95 3.50 1.32
C LYS A 233 -12.44 2.24 2.03
N ILE A 234 -11.83 1.33 1.27
CA ILE A 234 -11.07 0.23 1.86
C ILE A 234 -9.64 0.70 2.13
N PHE A 235 -9.23 0.63 3.38
CA PHE A 235 -7.83 0.83 3.79
C PHE A 235 -7.15 -0.53 3.91
N ARG A 236 -6.02 -0.70 3.22
CA ARG A 236 -5.20 -1.91 3.32
C ARG A 236 -4.16 -1.70 4.41
N ASN A 237 -4.23 -2.49 5.47
CA ASN A 237 -3.23 -2.46 6.53
C ASN A 237 -2.00 -3.28 6.11
N LEU A 238 -0.87 -2.61 5.95
CA LEU A 238 0.41 -3.21 5.61
C LEU A 238 1.31 -3.18 6.84
N GLY A 239 1.64 -4.35 7.39
CA GLY A 239 2.72 -4.48 8.37
C GLY A 239 4.09 -4.14 7.76
N THR A 240 5.13 -4.09 8.59
CA THR A 240 6.51 -3.90 8.14
C THR A 240 6.91 -4.96 7.10
N GLY A 241 7.40 -4.51 5.94
CA GLY A 241 7.73 -5.37 4.79
C GLY A 241 6.52 -5.79 3.95
N GLY A 242 5.30 -5.50 4.40
CA GLY A 242 4.07 -5.85 3.71
C GLY A 242 3.88 -5.09 2.41
N SER A 243 3.21 -5.72 1.44
CA SER A 243 2.88 -5.10 0.15
C SER A 243 1.46 -5.44 -0.29
N TYR A 244 0.86 -4.55 -1.07
CA TYR A 244 -0.43 -4.74 -1.71
C TYR A 244 -0.44 -4.15 -3.12
N THR A 245 -1.10 -4.82 -4.06
CA THR A 245 -1.17 -4.37 -5.45
C THR A 245 -2.58 -3.90 -5.74
N TYR A 246 -2.73 -2.64 -6.14
CA TYR A 246 -3.95 -2.12 -6.73
C TYR A 246 -3.91 -2.29 -8.25
N TYR A 247 -5.05 -2.59 -8.87
CA TYR A 247 -5.17 -2.66 -10.33
C TYR A 247 -5.94 -1.44 -10.84
N ALA A 248 -5.23 -0.32 -11.02
CA ALA A 248 -5.83 0.92 -11.48
C ALA A 248 -6.11 0.87 -13.00
N PRO A 249 -7.18 1.50 -13.52
CA PRO A 249 -7.39 1.63 -14.97
C PRO A 249 -6.15 2.22 -15.68
N GLY A 250 -5.87 1.79 -16.90
CA GLY A 250 -4.75 2.33 -17.69
C GLY A 250 -4.91 3.81 -18.04
N ASN A 251 -6.16 4.29 -18.10
CA ASN A 251 -6.49 5.71 -18.15
C ASN A 251 -6.96 6.19 -16.78
N TYR A 252 -6.01 6.60 -15.94
CA TYR A 252 -6.24 7.07 -14.58
C TYR A 252 -5.47 8.38 -14.34
N PRO A 253 -6.08 9.53 -14.68
CA PRO A 253 -5.36 10.79 -14.87
C PRO A 253 -4.82 11.43 -13.59
N SER A 254 -5.29 11.03 -12.40
CA SER A 254 -4.80 11.57 -11.13
C SER A 254 -4.92 10.52 -10.03
N GLY A 255 -4.03 9.53 -10.07
CA GLY A 255 -3.93 8.53 -9.04
C GLY A 255 -3.13 8.99 -7.84
N ARG A 256 -3.61 8.62 -6.66
CA ARG A 256 -2.98 8.97 -5.41
C ARG A 256 -2.99 7.80 -4.45
N VAL A 257 -1.81 7.38 -3.99
CA VAL A 257 -1.67 6.43 -2.89
C VAL A 257 -1.37 7.22 -1.63
N SER A 258 -2.30 7.21 -0.68
CA SER A 258 -2.14 7.87 0.62
C SER A 258 -1.83 6.84 1.70
N ALA A 259 -0.90 7.16 2.60
CA ALA A 259 -0.56 6.34 3.75
C ALA A 259 -0.94 7.04 5.06
N TYR A 260 -1.51 6.27 5.98
CA TYR A 260 -1.95 6.72 7.29
C TYR A 260 -1.38 5.79 8.36
N ARG A 261 -0.81 6.33 9.44
CA ARG A 261 -0.41 5.49 10.58
C ARG A 261 -1.61 5.10 11.43
N THR A 262 -2.53 6.03 11.63
CA THR A 262 -3.85 5.78 12.23
C THR A 262 -4.93 6.02 11.19
N LEU A 263 -5.97 5.19 11.15
CA LEU A 263 -7.08 5.40 10.21
C LEU A 263 -7.64 6.83 10.34
N PRO A 264 -7.98 7.48 9.22
CA PRO A 264 -8.47 8.84 9.26
C PRO A 264 -9.80 8.91 9.99
N SER A 265 -9.96 9.97 10.78
CA SER A 265 -11.20 10.31 11.50
C SER A 265 -11.58 11.76 11.22
N PRO A 266 -12.80 12.21 11.58
CA PRO A 266 -13.16 13.62 11.48
C PRO A 266 -12.19 14.56 12.24
N THR A 267 -11.54 14.06 13.29
CA THR A 267 -10.57 14.82 14.10
C THR A 267 -9.12 14.65 13.65
N SER A 268 -8.81 13.65 12.82
CA SER A 268 -7.50 13.43 12.22
C SER A 268 -7.66 12.86 10.80
N PRO A 269 -8.15 13.67 9.84
CA PRO A 269 -8.54 13.16 8.53
C PRO A 269 -7.35 12.96 7.59
N ARG A 270 -6.18 13.50 7.96
CA ARG A 270 -5.07 13.69 7.03
C ARG A 270 -4.11 12.51 7.05
N GLU A 271 -3.64 12.19 5.86
CA GLU A 271 -2.56 11.26 5.60
C GLU A 271 -1.26 11.70 6.28
N LEU A 272 -0.40 10.71 6.53
CA LEU A 272 0.97 10.92 6.96
C LEU A 272 1.88 11.21 5.76
N GLU A 273 1.59 10.62 4.60
CA GLU A 273 2.29 10.89 3.35
C GLU A 273 1.48 10.40 2.12
N LYS A 274 1.81 10.90 0.92
CA LYS A 274 1.18 10.48 -0.34
C LYS A 274 2.15 10.38 -1.53
N ALA A 275 1.86 9.46 -2.44
CA ALA A 275 2.38 9.45 -3.81
C ALA A 275 1.29 9.88 -4.80
N GLU A 276 1.67 10.66 -5.81
CA GLU A 276 0.81 11.11 -6.90
C GLU A 276 1.37 10.63 -8.24
N PHE A 277 0.48 10.19 -9.15
CA PHE A 277 0.85 9.69 -10.46
C PHE A 277 -0.32 9.82 -11.45
N THR A 278 0.00 9.76 -12.73
CA THR A 278 -0.96 9.75 -13.84
C THR A 278 -0.69 8.55 -14.72
N LEU A 279 -1.73 7.78 -15.01
CA LEU A 279 -1.73 6.70 -15.98
C LEU A 279 -2.53 7.16 -17.19
N GLY A 280 -1.98 7.00 -18.39
CA GLY A 280 -2.75 7.25 -19.60
C GLY A 280 -1.98 6.87 -20.86
N PRO A 281 -2.69 6.49 -21.94
CA PRO A 281 -2.07 6.38 -23.25
C PRO A 281 -1.66 7.76 -23.78
N ASP A 282 -0.56 7.83 -24.53
CA ASP A 282 -0.25 8.99 -25.36
C ASP A 282 -1.14 9.09 -26.61
N GLY A 283 -0.90 10.11 -27.43
CA GLY A 283 -1.62 10.30 -28.70
C GLY A 283 -1.46 9.18 -29.72
N ASN A 284 -0.51 8.26 -29.51
CA ASN A 284 -0.29 7.08 -30.35
C ASN A 284 -0.81 5.78 -29.70
N GLY A 285 -1.49 5.87 -28.54
CA GLY A 285 -2.04 4.72 -27.82
C GLY A 285 -1.02 3.98 -26.94
N VAL A 286 0.19 4.51 -26.74
CA VAL A 286 1.21 3.89 -25.88
C VAL A 286 0.92 4.24 -24.42
N GLN A 287 0.69 3.23 -23.58
CA GLN A 287 0.49 3.42 -22.14
C GLN A 287 1.71 4.09 -21.49
N ASN A 288 1.50 5.20 -20.80
CA ASN A 288 2.53 5.90 -20.05
C ASN A 288 2.19 5.99 -18.56
N ILE A 289 3.23 6.16 -17.75
CA ILE A 289 3.15 6.45 -16.32
C ILE A 289 3.95 7.73 -16.06
N TYR A 290 3.26 8.77 -15.60
CA TYR A 290 3.86 10.03 -15.17
C TYR A 290 3.82 10.09 -13.64
N TYR A 291 4.93 10.45 -13.01
CA TYR A 291 5.03 10.40 -11.56
C TYR A 291 6.10 11.37 -11.07
N ASN A 292 5.92 11.80 -9.83
CA ASN A 292 6.91 12.54 -9.07
C ASN A 292 6.86 12.10 -7.60
N LEU A 293 7.88 12.48 -6.84
CA LEU A 293 7.82 12.39 -5.39
C LEU A 293 7.46 13.79 -4.87
N THR A 294 6.24 13.92 -4.34
CA THR A 294 5.66 15.19 -3.91
C THR A 294 5.71 15.36 -2.40
N TYR A 295 6.30 16.49 -1.97
CA TYR A 295 6.24 17.02 -0.61
C TYR A 295 5.73 18.47 -0.63
N VAL A 296 4.88 18.81 -1.61
CA VAL A 296 4.34 20.17 -1.79
C VAL A 296 3.50 20.63 -0.61
N ASP A 297 2.79 19.69 0.04
CA ASP A 297 1.88 19.98 1.14
C ASP A 297 2.53 19.77 2.52
N HIS A 298 3.35 18.73 2.64
CA HIS A 298 4.13 18.37 3.82
C HIS A 298 5.12 17.26 3.47
N VAL A 299 6.02 16.95 4.41
CA VAL A 299 6.80 15.71 4.41
C VAL A 299 6.63 15.00 5.75
N GLY A 300 6.23 13.73 5.69
CA GLY A 300 6.05 12.87 6.86
C GLY A 300 6.85 11.57 6.80
N LEU A 301 7.00 10.98 5.62
CA LEU A 301 7.74 9.74 5.40
C LEU A 301 8.70 9.89 4.23
N PRO A 302 9.89 9.26 4.27
CA PRO A 302 10.66 9.12 3.05
C PRO A 302 9.93 8.16 2.11
N MET A 303 9.92 8.47 0.83
CA MET A 303 9.27 7.65 -0.19
C MET A 303 10.21 7.30 -1.34
N GLN A 304 9.81 6.29 -2.10
CA GLN A 304 10.39 5.93 -3.37
C GLN A 304 9.27 5.54 -4.33
N ILE A 305 9.38 6.01 -5.59
CA ILE A 305 8.57 5.59 -6.71
C ILE A 305 9.47 5.01 -7.79
N SER A 306 9.16 3.82 -8.28
CA SER A 306 9.81 3.21 -9.44
C SER A 306 8.77 2.64 -10.39
N THR A 307 9.14 2.46 -11.65
CA THR A 307 8.21 1.98 -12.69
C THR A 307 8.86 0.89 -13.53
N VAL A 308 8.03 0.05 -14.13
CA VAL A 308 8.44 -0.93 -15.16
C VAL A 308 7.82 -0.48 -16.47
N GLY A 309 8.62 -0.36 -17.52
CA GLY A 309 8.14 0.01 -18.85
C GLY A 309 9.21 -0.20 -19.91
N ASN A 310 9.12 0.51 -21.02
CA ASN A 310 10.06 0.38 -22.12
C ASN A 310 11.23 1.36 -21.97
N ASN A 311 10.95 2.66 -21.76
CA ASN A 311 11.96 3.72 -21.74
C ASN A 311 11.61 4.81 -20.73
N GLY A 312 12.61 5.46 -20.12
CA GLY A 312 12.41 6.63 -19.23
C GLY A 312 11.95 6.31 -17.80
N CYS A 313 11.89 5.02 -17.43
CA CYS A 313 11.40 4.52 -16.15
C CYS A 313 12.43 4.69 -15.02
N ASN A 314 12.70 5.94 -14.67
CA ASN A 314 13.68 6.32 -13.65
C ASN A 314 13.10 6.20 -12.23
N MET A 315 13.94 6.00 -11.23
CA MET A 315 13.48 6.00 -9.84
C MET A 315 13.46 7.43 -9.28
N ALA A 316 12.36 7.81 -8.64
CA ALA A 316 12.28 9.00 -7.79
C ALA A 316 12.32 8.56 -6.33
N GLN A 317 13.20 9.12 -5.50
CA GLN A 317 13.30 8.74 -4.10
C GLN A 317 13.77 9.88 -3.20
N CYS A 318 13.35 9.85 -1.95
CA CYS A 318 14.02 10.59 -0.88
C CYS A 318 15.22 9.77 -0.39
N ASN A 319 16.42 10.35 -0.48
CA ASN A 319 17.70 9.70 -0.12
C ASN A 319 17.95 9.59 1.40
N LYS A 320 16.90 9.45 2.21
CA LYS A 320 16.99 9.29 3.66
C LYS A 320 16.22 8.09 4.13
N SER A 321 16.80 7.39 5.09
CA SER A 321 16.08 6.42 5.89
C SER A 321 14.99 7.12 6.73
N TYR A 322 14.01 6.33 7.17
CA TYR A 322 12.96 6.82 8.08
C TYR A 322 13.53 7.49 9.34
N SER A 323 14.53 6.88 9.99
CA SER A 323 15.12 7.42 11.22
C SER A 323 15.85 8.75 10.97
N ALA A 324 16.56 8.87 9.84
CA ALA A 324 17.25 10.10 9.47
C ALA A 324 16.28 11.23 9.15
N LEU A 325 15.22 10.96 8.38
CA LEU A 325 14.23 11.99 8.04
C LEU A 325 13.40 12.39 9.27
N SER A 326 12.95 11.42 10.08
CA SER A 326 12.23 11.71 11.33
C SER A 326 13.06 12.58 12.27
N SER A 327 14.36 12.31 12.40
CA SER A 327 15.28 13.14 13.19
C SER A 327 15.43 14.54 12.59
N ALA A 328 15.50 14.66 11.27
CA ALA A 328 15.56 15.95 10.59
C ALA A 328 14.29 16.78 10.81
N ILE A 329 13.10 16.17 10.71
CA ILE A 329 11.82 16.82 11.00
C ILE A 329 11.80 17.31 12.45
N ALA A 330 12.20 16.47 13.39
CA ALA A 330 12.20 16.80 14.81
C ALA A 330 13.11 17.98 15.13
N ASN A 331 14.30 18.04 14.53
CA ASN A 331 15.35 18.99 14.93
C ASN A 331 15.46 20.23 14.05
N ALA A 332 15.03 20.14 12.79
CA ALA A 332 15.37 21.13 11.77
C ALA A 332 14.22 21.47 10.81
N CYS A 333 12.97 21.08 11.09
CA CYS A 333 11.83 21.53 10.30
C CYS A 333 11.75 23.07 10.30
N PRO A 334 11.81 23.73 9.12
CA PRO A 334 11.85 25.18 9.03
C PRO A 334 10.66 25.85 9.71
N ASP A 335 10.90 27.02 10.30
CA ASP A 335 9.91 27.79 11.06
C ASP A 335 9.28 27.03 12.24
N GLY A 336 9.84 25.87 12.59
CA GLY A 336 9.30 24.96 13.59
C GLY A 336 7.93 24.40 13.23
N LEU A 337 7.54 24.37 11.94
CA LEU A 337 6.22 23.94 11.44
C LEU A 337 6.01 22.42 11.55
N ARG A 338 6.24 21.88 12.76
CA ARG A 338 6.07 20.49 13.12
C ARG A 338 4.65 20.30 13.65
N TYR A 339 3.90 19.43 13.01
CA TYR A 339 2.52 19.14 13.38
C TYR A 339 2.30 17.64 13.46
N ASN A 340 1.34 17.23 14.29
CA ASN A 340 0.91 15.85 14.35
C ASN A 340 -0.22 15.64 13.35
N MET A 341 0.02 14.82 12.33
CA MET A 341 -0.94 14.47 11.28
C MET A 341 -0.86 12.98 10.99
N GLY A 342 -2.01 12.33 10.75
CA GLY A 342 -2.07 10.92 10.35
C GLY A 342 -1.40 9.94 11.31
N GLY A 343 -1.29 10.28 12.61
CA GLY A 343 -0.64 9.47 13.64
C GLY A 343 0.89 9.63 13.72
N GLY A 344 1.48 10.58 13.00
CA GLY A 344 2.91 10.89 13.03
C GLY A 344 3.20 12.38 13.07
N THR A 345 4.47 12.73 13.26
CA THR A 345 4.93 14.13 13.18
C THR A 345 5.42 14.41 11.77
N ILE A 346 4.91 15.47 11.16
CA ILE A 346 5.28 15.94 9.83
C ILE A 346 6.04 17.26 9.92
N CYS A 347 6.73 17.64 8.84
CA CYS A 347 7.11 19.03 8.59
C CYS A 347 6.14 19.61 7.55
N LEU A 348 5.29 20.55 7.99
CA LEU A 348 4.23 21.15 7.17
C LEU A 348 4.82 22.19 6.21
N ALA A 349 4.45 22.10 4.93
CA ALA A 349 4.90 23.07 3.95
C ALA A 349 4.25 24.45 4.19
N PRO A 350 4.96 25.57 3.92
CA PRO A 350 4.42 26.92 4.05
C PRO A 350 3.16 27.17 3.21
N ARG A 351 2.99 26.46 2.09
CA ARG A 351 1.75 26.45 1.31
C ARG A 351 0.55 26.09 2.18
N SER A 352 0.57 24.89 2.75
CA SER A 352 -0.49 24.35 3.59
C SER A 352 -0.68 25.20 4.84
N PHE A 353 0.41 25.59 5.49
CA PHE A 353 0.37 26.45 6.67
C PHE A 353 -0.33 27.80 6.40
N CYS A 354 -0.02 28.44 5.28
CA CYS A 354 -0.56 29.76 4.96
C CYS A 354 -1.97 29.72 4.37
N LEU A 355 -2.37 28.64 3.69
CA LEU A 355 -3.68 28.57 3.03
C LEU A 355 -4.76 27.86 3.85
N ASP A 356 -4.36 26.98 4.77
CA ASP A 356 -5.30 26.30 5.63
C ASP A 356 -5.75 27.20 6.79
N GLY A 357 -7.07 27.27 7.00
CA GLY A 357 -7.68 28.04 8.08
C GLY A 357 -7.36 27.48 9.46
N GLU A 358 -6.99 26.20 9.57
CA GLU A 358 -6.57 25.56 10.82
C GLU A 358 -5.41 26.31 11.51
N TYR A 359 -4.52 26.90 10.70
CA TYR A 359 -3.31 27.58 11.19
C TYR A 359 -3.43 29.11 11.16
N ALA A 360 -4.65 29.64 10.99
CA ALA A 360 -4.86 31.08 10.86
C ALA A 360 -4.44 31.86 12.13
N SER A 361 -4.56 31.25 13.32
CA SER A 361 -4.20 31.87 14.60
C SER A 361 -2.76 31.59 15.04
N ASP A 362 -1.96 30.88 14.25
CA ASP A 362 -0.58 30.59 14.63
C ASP A 362 0.27 31.89 14.62
N PRO A 363 0.98 32.22 15.72
CA PRO A 363 1.72 33.48 15.83
C PRO A 363 2.85 33.64 14.80
N ARG A 364 3.32 32.54 14.20
CA ARG A 364 4.37 32.56 13.17
C ARG A 364 3.84 32.96 11.80
N ARG A 365 2.51 33.02 11.62
CA ARG A 365 1.87 33.30 10.33
C ARG A 365 2.38 34.60 9.70
N GLY A 366 2.58 35.65 10.48
CA GLY A 366 3.09 36.93 9.97
C GLY A 366 4.49 36.84 9.38
N SER A 367 5.40 36.06 9.95
CA SER A 367 6.77 35.94 9.43
C SER A 367 6.87 34.97 8.26
N VAL A 368 6.15 33.85 8.34
CA VAL A 368 6.16 32.82 7.28
C VAL A 368 5.39 33.29 6.05
N CYS A 369 4.17 33.77 6.24
CA CYS A 369 3.24 34.07 5.15
C CYS A 369 3.40 35.47 4.56
N ASN A 370 4.47 36.22 4.92
CA ASN A 370 4.86 37.47 4.26
C ASN A 370 6.32 37.44 3.77
N ARG A 371 7.04 36.32 3.95
CA ARG A 371 8.48 36.20 3.72
C ARG A 371 8.94 36.62 2.33
N LEU A 372 8.13 36.36 1.32
CA LEU A 372 8.46 36.58 -0.09
C LEU A 372 7.92 37.90 -0.62
N ASP A 373 7.20 38.69 0.18
CA ASP A 373 6.54 39.91 -0.27
C ASP A 373 7.49 40.93 -0.91
N SER A 374 8.71 41.05 -0.37
CA SER A 374 9.74 41.93 -0.94
C SER A 374 10.27 41.41 -2.29
N GLU A 375 10.43 40.10 -2.46
CA GLU A 375 10.83 39.52 -3.75
C GLU A 375 9.71 39.56 -4.78
N ILE A 376 8.45 39.42 -4.36
CA ILE A 376 7.28 39.63 -5.20
C ILE A 376 7.27 41.06 -5.75
N ALA A 377 7.43 42.06 -4.88
CA ALA A 377 7.50 43.46 -5.27
C ALA A 377 8.71 43.75 -6.17
N ARG A 378 9.86 43.16 -5.87
CA ARG A 378 11.08 43.29 -6.67
C ARG A 378 10.93 42.70 -8.07
N CYS A 379 10.30 41.53 -8.17
CA CYS A 379 10.02 40.88 -9.44
C CYS A 379 9.15 41.77 -10.33
N ALA A 380 8.09 42.37 -9.76
CA ALA A 380 7.21 43.31 -10.46
C ALA A 380 7.92 44.58 -10.92
N SER A 381 8.77 45.14 -10.08
CA SER A 381 9.55 46.33 -10.41
C SER A 381 10.60 46.05 -11.50
N LYS A 382 11.28 44.90 -11.42
CA LYS A 382 12.37 44.55 -12.33
C LYS A 382 11.89 44.11 -13.72
N TYR A 383 10.74 43.42 -13.79
CA TYR A 383 10.19 42.93 -15.06
C TYR A 383 8.72 43.36 -15.26
N PRO A 384 8.47 44.67 -15.44
CA PRO A 384 7.11 45.17 -15.68
C PRO A 384 6.50 44.51 -16.92
N GLY A 385 5.24 44.09 -16.83
CA GLY A 385 4.58 43.42 -17.96
C GLY A 385 4.86 41.91 -18.03
N GLN A 386 5.89 41.40 -17.34
CA GLN A 386 6.23 39.98 -17.35
C GLN A 386 6.01 39.31 -15.99
N CYS A 387 6.48 39.94 -14.90
CA CYS A 387 6.27 39.46 -13.53
C CYS A 387 5.23 40.34 -12.82
N ASN A 388 3.93 40.14 -13.07
CA ASN A 388 2.87 41.00 -12.57
C ASN A 388 2.00 40.29 -11.50
N PRO A 389 2.48 40.11 -10.26
CA PRO A 389 1.77 39.38 -9.20
C PRO A 389 0.37 39.94 -8.88
N GLY A 390 0.03 41.16 -9.31
CA GLY A 390 -1.24 41.79 -8.99
C GLY A 390 -1.39 41.94 -7.48
N THR A 391 -2.43 41.34 -6.92
CA THR A 391 -2.66 41.29 -5.47
C THR A 391 -2.03 40.08 -4.78
N ALA A 392 -1.36 39.19 -5.53
CA ALA A 392 -0.76 37.98 -4.98
C ALA A 392 0.31 38.30 -3.92
N LYS A 393 0.29 37.53 -2.84
CA LYS A 393 1.24 37.62 -1.73
C LYS A 393 1.99 36.30 -1.59
N THR A 394 2.85 36.24 -0.58
CA THR A 394 3.63 35.04 -0.26
C THR A 394 2.81 33.72 -0.26
N PRO A 395 1.56 33.63 0.27
CA PRO A 395 0.79 32.38 0.22
C PRO A 395 0.47 31.91 -1.21
N GLN A 396 0.13 32.83 -2.10
CA GLN A 396 -0.13 32.51 -3.51
C GLN A 396 1.14 32.04 -4.22
N VAL A 397 2.32 32.61 -3.87
CA VAL A 397 3.61 32.11 -4.36
C VAL A 397 3.91 30.71 -3.83
N TYR A 398 3.72 30.46 -2.53
CA TYR A 398 3.92 29.10 -1.99
C TYR A 398 3.03 28.06 -2.67
N ALA A 399 1.81 28.44 -3.07
CA ALA A 399 0.90 27.57 -3.79
C ALA A 399 1.07 27.57 -5.31
N CYS A 400 1.90 28.48 -5.85
CA CYS A 400 1.90 28.83 -7.26
C CYS A 400 0.50 29.02 -7.86
N SER A 401 -0.36 29.76 -7.14
CA SER A 401 -1.79 29.90 -7.47
C SER A 401 -2.18 31.29 -8.03
N ALA A 402 -3.38 31.40 -8.61
CA ALA A 402 -4.04 32.66 -8.98
C ALA A 402 -3.93 33.76 -7.89
N PRO A 403 -3.96 35.05 -8.27
CA PRO A 403 -4.36 35.60 -9.58
C PRO A 403 -3.25 35.64 -10.65
N PHE A 404 -1.99 35.32 -10.33
CA PHE A 404 -0.87 35.48 -11.28
C PHE A 404 -0.12 34.18 -11.62
N PHE A 405 -0.12 33.16 -10.74
CA PHE A 405 0.84 32.05 -10.87
C PHE A 405 0.30 30.76 -11.49
N ASP A 406 -1.02 30.62 -11.68
CA ASP A 406 -1.59 29.45 -12.38
C ASP A 406 -1.10 29.32 -13.83
N GLN A 407 -0.52 30.39 -14.41
CA GLN A 407 -0.12 30.46 -15.82
C GLN A 407 1.38 30.73 -16.05
N SER A 408 2.19 30.87 -14.99
CA SER A 408 3.62 31.21 -15.12
C SER A 408 4.49 30.50 -14.09
N ALA A 409 4.80 29.23 -14.38
CA ALA A 409 5.75 28.42 -13.61
C ALA A 409 7.08 29.16 -13.34
N LYS A 410 7.56 29.91 -14.34
CA LYS A 410 8.76 30.75 -14.27
C LYS A 410 8.86 31.60 -13.02
N TRP A 411 7.93 32.52 -12.84
CA TRP A 411 8.01 33.48 -11.75
C TRP A 411 7.70 32.84 -10.40
N CYS A 412 6.85 31.81 -10.34
CA CYS A 412 6.66 31.08 -9.08
C CYS A 412 7.97 30.44 -8.63
N SER A 413 8.65 29.70 -9.50
CA SER A 413 9.90 29.01 -9.17
C SER A 413 11.02 29.99 -8.91
N ALA A 414 11.10 31.08 -9.68
CA ALA A 414 12.10 32.12 -9.47
C ALA A 414 11.94 32.79 -8.10
N ILE A 415 10.74 33.22 -7.72
CA ILE A 415 10.53 33.86 -6.40
C ILE A 415 10.74 32.84 -5.27
N THR A 416 10.21 31.62 -5.42
CA THR A 416 10.34 30.54 -4.43
C THR A 416 11.81 30.20 -4.14
N ARG A 417 12.68 30.26 -5.16
CA ARG A 417 14.12 29.97 -5.04
C ARG A 417 15.00 31.20 -4.79
N GLY A 418 14.45 32.41 -4.75
CA GLY A 418 15.22 33.66 -4.68
C GLY A 418 16.01 33.97 -5.96
N MET A 419 15.56 33.48 -7.11
CA MET A 419 16.22 33.49 -8.41
C MET A 419 15.64 34.52 -9.41
N VAL A 420 14.92 35.54 -8.95
CA VAL A 420 14.34 36.58 -9.83
C VAL A 420 15.39 37.26 -10.75
N ASP A 421 16.66 37.30 -10.34
CA ASP A 421 17.73 37.86 -11.18
C ASP A 421 18.14 36.96 -12.35
N ASN A 422 17.89 35.65 -12.25
CA ASN A 422 18.17 34.67 -13.29
C ASN A 422 17.08 33.56 -13.28
N PRO A 423 15.84 33.89 -13.67
CA PRO A 423 14.65 33.06 -13.42
C PRO A 423 14.62 31.75 -14.22
N ASP A 424 15.39 31.66 -15.31
CA ASP A 424 15.48 30.48 -16.17
C ASP A 424 16.78 29.67 -15.94
N SER A 425 17.54 30.00 -14.89
CA SER A 425 18.77 29.27 -14.56
C SER A 425 18.49 27.80 -14.25
N THR A 426 19.20 26.90 -14.92
CA THR A 426 19.23 25.46 -14.59
C THR A 426 20.38 25.10 -13.64
N ASN A 427 21.16 26.09 -13.18
CA ASN A 427 22.24 25.87 -12.22
C ASN A 427 21.69 25.77 -10.79
N VAL A 428 21.42 24.54 -10.36
CA VAL A 428 20.87 24.22 -9.03
C VAL A 428 21.71 24.78 -7.88
N ALA A 429 23.03 24.95 -8.05
CA ALA A 429 23.91 25.52 -7.02
C ALA A 429 23.60 27.00 -6.69
N GLN A 430 22.86 27.71 -7.56
CA GLN A 430 22.41 29.07 -7.30
C GLN A 430 21.10 29.11 -6.51
N TYR A 431 20.30 28.04 -6.55
CA TYR A 431 19.00 28.03 -5.91
C TYR A 431 19.14 28.24 -4.41
N TYR A 432 18.35 29.18 -3.88
CA TYR A 432 18.37 29.56 -2.46
C TYR A 432 19.68 30.20 -1.98
N ASN A 433 20.62 30.52 -2.89
CA ASN A 433 21.96 31.00 -2.57
C ASN A 433 22.29 32.35 -3.23
N THR A 434 21.29 33.23 -3.31
CA THR A 434 21.41 34.57 -3.94
C THR A 434 21.42 35.72 -2.92
N GLY A 435 21.30 35.40 -1.63
CA GLY A 435 21.08 36.38 -0.56
C GLY A 435 19.69 37.03 -0.59
N LYS A 436 18.79 36.56 -1.45
CA LYS A 436 17.39 37.01 -1.51
C LYS A 436 16.48 36.13 -0.65
N PRO A 437 15.33 36.64 -0.18
CA PRO A 437 14.30 35.81 0.43
C PRO A 437 13.90 34.62 -0.47
N TYR A 438 13.64 33.48 0.16
CA TYR A 438 13.23 32.25 -0.52
C TYR A 438 12.37 31.36 0.38
N ASN A 439 11.82 30.28 -0.18
CA ASN A 439 11.07 29.27 0.56
C ASN A 439 12.03 28.34 1.33
N GLN A 440 12.15 28.59 2.65
CA GLN A 440 13.05 27.82 3.52
C GLN A 440 12.71 26.33 3.58
N TYR A 441 11.41 25.99 3.50
CA TYR A 441 10.97 24.60 3.47
C TYR A 441 11.43 23.88 2.20
N ALA A 442 11.23 24.49 1.03
CA ALA A 442 11.65 23.87 -0.23
C ALA A 442 13.17 23.61 -0.24
N LYS A 443 13.99 24.60 0.15
CA LYS A 443 15.43 24.41 0.32
C LYS A 443 15.73 23.23 1.25
N TRP A 444 15.13 23.23 2.44
CA TRP A 444 15.40 22.22 3.45
C TRP A 444 15.00 20.81 2.98
N VAL A 445 13.86 20.67 2.31
CA VAL A 445 13.40 19.40 1.73
C VAL A 445 14.36 18.91 0.66
N HIS A 446 14.86 19.78 -0.22
CA HIS A 446 15.90 19.42 -1.20
C HIS A 446 17.20 18.98 -0.52
N ASP A 447 17.63 19.67 0.54
CA ASP A 447 18.79 19.25 1.35
C ASP A 447 18.57 17.89 2.02
N GLN A 448 17.31 17.56 2.37
CA GLN A 448 17.00 16.29 3.04
C GLN A 448 16.83 15.12 2.06
N CYS A 449 16.13 15.32 0.95
CA CYS A 449 15.64 14.24 0.10
C CYS A 449 16.18 14.28 -1.33
N GLY A 450 16.89 15.33 -1.73
CA GLY A 450 17.39 15.47 -3.11
C GLY A 450 16.30 15.92 -4.08
N ALA A 451 16.20 15.25 -5.22
CA ALA A 451 15.35 15.62 -6.34
C ALA A 451 13.87 15.27 -6.11
N VAL A 452 13.12 16.18 -5.48
CA VAL A 452 11.70 16.00 -5.10
C VAL A 452 10.92 17.30 -5.34
N TYR A 453 9.59 17.23 -5.40
CA TYR A 453 8.74 18.42 -5.40
C TYR A 453 8.60 18.98 -3.99
N GLY A 454 9.32 20.05 -3.67
CA GLY A 454 9.11 20.85 -2.46
C GLY A 454 8.07 21.97 -2.64
N PHE A 455 7.64 22.24 -3.88
CA PHE A 455 6.59 23.19 -4.24
C PHE A 455 6.02 22.89 -5.65
N ALA A 456 4.88 23.48 -6.02
CA ALA A 456 4.08 23.04 -7.17
C ALA A 456 4.75 23.14 -8.56
N TYR A 457 5.73 24.02 -8.75
CA TYR A 457 6.48 24.17 -10.01
C TYR A 457 7.99 23.91 -9.84
N ASP A 458 8.36 22.96 -8.99
CA ASP A 458 9.77 22.59 -8.78
C ASP A 458 10.45 22.06 -10.05
N ASP A 459 9.66 21.66 -11.06
CA ASP A 459 10.09 21.29 -12.40
C ASP A 459 10.42 22.46 -13.32
N TYR A 460 10.19 23.72 -12.91
CA TYR A 460 10.57 24.87 -13.72
C TYR A 460 11.80 25.62 -13.18
N PRO A 461 12.77 26.00 -14.03
CA PRO A 461 13.02 25.39 -15.33
C PRO A 461 13.40 23.91 -15.09
N MET A 462 13.26 23.04 -16.10
CA MET A 462 13.58 21.62 -15.97
C MET A 462 15.09 21.40 -15.83
N ALA A 463 15.63 21.78 -14.68
CA ALA A 463 17.00 21.54 -14.27
C ALA A 463 17.15 20.05 -13.95
N ALA A 464 18.25 19.45 -14.39
CA ALA A 464 18.54 18.07 -14.09
C ALA A 464 18.54 17.85 -12.57
N ASN A 465 17.92 16.74 -12.12
CA ASN A 465 17.92 16.30 -10.73
C ASN A 465 17.30 17.27 -9.71
N GLN A 466 16.30 18.07 -10.10
CA GLN A 466 15.63 18.97 -9.17
C GLN A 466 14.23 18.53 -8.76
N ALA A 467 13.34 18.28 -9.72
CA ALA A 467 11.94 18.02 -9.41
C ALA A 467 11.62 16.54 -9.19
N GLY A 468 12.45 15.63 -9.69
CA GLY A 468 12.16 14.19 -9.64
C GLY A 468 10.89 13.78 -10.42
N PHE A 469 10.44 14.60 -11.36
CA PHE A 469 9.38 14.24 -12.31
C PHE A 469 9.95 13.35 -13.41
N TYR A 470 9.27 12.22 -13.66
CA TYR A 470 9.66 11.27 -14.69
C TYR A 470 8.46 10.77 -15.47
N THR A 471 8.74 10.33 -16.70
CA THR A 471 7.78 9.65 -17.57
C THR A 471 8.35 8.30 -17.97
N CYS A 472 7.63 7.23 -17.65
CA CYS A 472 7.93 5.88 -18.08
C CYS A 472 7.03 5.53 -19.28
N ASN A 473 7.65 5.46 -20.46
CA ASN A 473 6.97 5.12 -21.71
C ASN A 473 6.74 3.62 -21.82
N GLY A 474 5.59 3.21 -22.34
CA GLY A 474 5.19 1.79 -22.35
C GLY A 474 5.11 1.23 -20.93
N GLY A 475 4.62 2.05 -20.00
CA GLY A 475 4.54 1.75 -18.58
C GLY A 475 3.58 0.59 -18.31
N ARG A 476 4.09 -0.42 -17.60
CA ARG A 476 3.43 -1.69 -17.28
C ARG A 476 3.19 -1.88 -15.79
N GLN A 477 3.88 -1.12 -14.93
CA GLN A 477 3.72 -1.20 -13.47
C GLN A 477 4.28 0.06 -12.81
N LEU A 478 3.62 0.50 -11.73
CA LEU A 478 4.10 1.52 -10.80
C LEU A 478 4.36 0.86 -9.43
N ASN A 479 5.46 1.21 -8.79
CA ASN A 479 5.79 0.79 -7.42
C ASN A 479 5.90 2.02 -6.54
N VAL A 480 5.19 2.04 -5.42
CA VAL A 480 5.25 3.05 -4.37
C VAL A 480 5.78 2.38 -3.11
N THR A 481 6.93 2.82 -2.61
CA THR A 481 7.52 2.32 -1.37
C THR A 481 7.58 3.42 -0.33
N PHE A 482 6.95 3.19 0.82
CA PHE A 482 7.08 4.04 2.00
C PHE A 482 8.24 3.58 2.86
N CYS A 483 9.04 4.53 3.37
CA CYS A 483 10.26 4.32 4.13
C CYS A 483 11.29 3.40 3.44
N PRO A 484 11.76 3.72 2.22
CA PRO A 484 12.87 2.99 1.62
C PRO A 484 14.11 3.01 2.54
N ALA A 485 15.06 2.12 2.28
CA ALA A 485 16.22 1.92 3.17
C ALA A 485 17.12 3.17 3.31
N GLY A 486 16.97 4.16 2.41
CA GLY A 486 17.77 5.38 2.34
C GLY A 486 18.76 5.31 1.19
#